data_AF-A0AA42J0A0-F1
#
_entry.id   AF-A0AA42J0A0-F1
#
_cell.length_a   1.000
_cell.length_b   1.000
_cell.length_c   1.000
_cell.angle_alpha   90.00
_cell.angle_beta   90.00
_cell.angle_gamma   90.00
#
_symmetry.space_group_name_H-M   'P 1'
#
loop_
_entity.id
_entity.type
_entity.pdbx_description
1 polymer ?
#
loop_
_entity_poly.entity_id
_entity_poly.type
_entity_poly.pdbx_seq_one_letter_code
_entity_poly.pdbx_strand_id
1 'polypeptide(L)'
;MDKDYIRKVIIIFTVMIIGINLWDNYSIKKEVQNLRDDYSRLENNIYSNIENIRYNLQDEYENIEELLKKEQSIFSQASVELKIQDDQIAVTMQAVPKEITNTEKLIARIAADGQVYEQEVNANNEAVILVDMVSILKPMFVIKSERGVRQEALEPVYTNDILQCTVLSEWDYGEESSPKEYMGLKIQFGENEEGLPFDEKSIESAEFILKENGYIEEGNSNYSYGASQASAVANSTYIEEDYSELLQGKHIPALKQVGEDDNRLIYTADFAEYIRKEDSIYYEVYFTLRTKSGMQYITPYNTVATFSSSKNSSNMGSGESVLVPIF
;
A
#
# COMPACT_ATOMS: atom_id res chain seq x y z
N MET A 1 80.98 -36.65 32.84
CA MET A 1 80.08 -35.65 32.21
C MET A 1 79.26 -35.04 33.34
N ASP A 2 79.37 -33.73 33.52
CA ASP A 2 78.83 -33.04 34.70
C ASP A 2 77.29 -33.01 34.65
N LYS A 3 76.62 -33.46 35.72
CA LYS A 3 75.14 -33.55 35.78
C LYS A 3 74.49 -32.19 35.57
N ASP A 4 75.16 -31.12 36.02
CA ASP A 4 74.66 -29.76 35.89
C ASP A 4 74.74 -29.24 34.45
N TYR A 5 75.72 -29.70 33.66
CA TYR A 5 75.81 -29.36 32.24
C TYR A 5 74.69 -30.04 31.43
N ILE A 6 74.44 -31.33 31.66
CA ILE A 6 73.34 -32.06 31.00
C ILE A 6 71.98 -31.42 31.34
N ARG A 7 71.77 -31.04 32.61
CA ARG A 7 70.53 -30.39 33.06
C ARG A 7 70.32 -29.03 32.39
N LYS A 8 71.36 -28.20 32.25
CA LYS A 8 71.29 -26.92 31.52
C LYS A 8 70.96 -27.11 30.05
N VAL A 9 71.58 -28.08 29.38
CA VAL A 9 71.31 -28.37 27.96
C VAL A 9 69.86 -28.82 27.76
N ILE A 10 69.33 -29.69 28.62
CA ILE A 10 67.92 -30.14 28.56
C ILE A 10 66.95 -28.96 28.77
N ILE A 11 67.23 -28.06 29.72
CA ILE A 11 66.39 -26.89 29.96
C ILE A 11 66.36 -25.96 28.74
N ILE A 12 67.52 -25.68 28.15
CA ILE A 12 67.62 -24.82 26.95
C ILE A 12 66.84 -25.43 25.78
N PHE A 13 66.97 -26.75 25.56
CA PHE A 13 66.26 -27.44 24.49
C PHE A 13 64.74 -27.44 24.72
N THR A 14 64.31 -27.61 25.98
CA THR A 14 62.89 -27.54 26.36
C THR A 14 62.30 -26.15 26.13
N VAL A 15 63.01 -25.09 26.51
CA VAL A 15 62.59 -23.70 26.27
C VAL A 15 62.53 -23.40 24.77
N MET A 16 63.48 -23.89 23.98
CA MET A 16 63.48 -23.74 22.53
C MET A 16 62.27 -24.45 21.88
N ILE A 17 61.97 -25.69 22.28
CA ILE A 17 60.79 -26.42 21.80
C ILE A 17 59.49 -25.70 22.20
N ILE A 18 59.39 -25.17 23.42
CA ILE A 18 58.22 -24.40 23.84
C ILE A 18 58.10 -23.12 23.00
N GLY A 19 59.21 -22.43 22.74
CA GLY A 19 59.25 -21.24 21.88
C GLY A 19 58.77 -21.52 20.45
N ILE A 20 59.22 -22.62 19.84
CA ILE A 20 58.78 -23.07 18.51
C ILE A 20 57.29 -23.40 18.52
N ASN A 21 56.82 -24.18 19.51
CA ASN A 21 55.40 -24.52 19.63
C ASN A 21 54.51 -23.27 19.84
N LEU A 22 54.98 -22.26 20.59
CA LEU A 22 54.25 -21.00 20.76
C LEU A 22 54.19 -20.20 19.46
N TRP A 23 55.28 -20.18 18.68
CA TRP A 23 55.32 -19.54 17.37
C TRP A 23 54.39 -20.24 16.39
N ASP A 24 54.44 -21.57 16.31
CA ASP A 24 53.58 -22.37 15.45
C ASP A 24 52.11 -22.18 15.84
N ASN A 25 51.78 -22.18 17.15
CA ASN A 25 50.43 -21.91 17.63
C ASN A 25 49.95 -20.50 17.25
N TYR A 26 50.82 -19.50 17.31
CA TYR A 26 50.50 -18.13 16.91
C TYR A 26 50.30 -18.02 15.39
N SER A 27 51.17 -18.64 14.59
CA SER A 27 51.05 -18.66 13.12
C SER A 27 49.76 -19.34 12.68
N ILE A 28 49.45 -20.51 13.26
CA ILE A 28 48.22 -21.25 12.98
C ILE A 28 46.99 -20.42 13.36
N LYS A 29 46.99 -19.74 14.52
CA LYS A 29 45.88 -18.85 14.90
C LYS A 29 45.65 -17.73 13.90
N LYS A 30 46.73 -17.14 13.38
CA LYS A 30 46.66 -16.07 12.38
C LYS A 30 46.14 -16.59 11.03
N GLU A 31 46.59 -17.76 10.60
CA GLU A 31 46.09 -18.42 9.38
C GLU A 31 44.60 -18.78 9.51
N VAL A 32 44.18 -19.30 10.66
CA VAL A 32 42.76 -19.60 10.94
C VAL A 32 41.90 -18.34 10.92
N GLN A 33 42.41 -17.22 11.46
CA GLN A 33 41.71 -15.93 11.41
C GLN A 33 41.56 -15.41 9.98
N ASN A 34 42.66 -15.38 9.22
CA ASN A 34 42.63 -14.96 7.83
C ASN A 34 41.68 -15.85 7.00
N LEU A 35 41.73 -17.17 7.21
CA LEU A 35 40.86 -18.11 6.51
C LEU A 35 39.39 -17.90 6.88
N ARG A 36 39.09 -17.55 8.14
CA ARG A 36 37.74 -17.22 8.59
C ARG A 36 37.23 -15.93 7.97
N ASP A 37 38.09 -14.92 7.84
CA ASP A 37 37.76 -13.65 7.20
C ASP A 37 37.53 -13.83 5.70
N ASP A 38 38.35 -14.63 5.03
CA ASP A 38 38.18 -14.98 3.61
C ASP A 38 36.89 -15.79 3.39
N TYR A 39 36.55 -16.71 4.30
CA TYR A 39 35.28 -17.43 4.27
C TYR A 39 34.08 -16.49 4.42
N SER A 40 34.14 -15.54 5.36
CA SER A 40 33.06 -14.58 5.56
C SER A 40 32.89 -13.64 4.35
N ARG A 41 33.99 -13.22 3.73
CA ARG A 41 33.95 -12.43 2.48
C ARG A 41 33.37 -13.23 1.33
N LEU A 42 33.77 -14.49 1.18
CA LEU A 42 33.25 -15.37 0.16
C LEU A 42 31.75 -15.63 0.36
N GLU A 43 31.34 -15.90 1.59
CA GLU A 43 29.95 -16.09 1.99
C GLU A 43 29.10 -14.86 1.66
N ASN A 44 29.54 -13.66 2.06
CA ASN A 44 28.84 -12.41 1.74
C ASN A 44 28.74 -12.16 0.22
N ASN A 45 29.80 -12.44 -0.53
CA ASN A 45 29.79 -12.32 -1.99
C ASN A 45 28.85 -13.34 -2.65
N ILE A 46 28.81 -14.57 -2.14
CA ILE A 46 27.89 -15.60 -2.63
C ILE A 46 26.45 -15.21 -2.34
N TYR A 47 26.13 -14.75 -1.12
CA TYR A 47 24.78 -14.29 -0.79
C TYR A 47 24.35 -13.13 -1.67
N SER A 48 25.18 -12.09 -1.81
CA SER A 48 24.86 -10.94 -2.67
C SER A 48 24.67 -11.35 -4.13
N ASN A 49 25.51 -12.24 -4.66
CA ASN A 49 25.38 -12.72 -6.04
C ASN A 49 24.12 -13.57 -6.24
N ILE A 50 23.78 -14.45 -5.28
CA ILE A 50 22.56 -15.26 -5.35
C ILE A 50 21.33 -14.35 -5.31
N GLU A 51 21.32 -13.32 -4.47
CA GLU A 51 20.22 -12.37 -4.38
C GLU A 51 20.05 -11.60 -5.69
N ASN A 52 21.14 -11.07 -6.25
CA ASN A 52 21.13 -10.39 -7.55
C ASN A 52 20.66 -11.30 -8.70
N ILE A 53 21.11 -12.55 -8.73
CA ILE A 53 20.65 -13.53 -9.73
C ILE A 53 19.16 -13.81 -9.57
N ARG A 54 18.66 -13.89 -8.33
CA ARG A 54 17.24 -14.12 -8.06
C ARG A 54 16.37 -12.97 -8.58
N TYR A 55 16.77 -11.73 -8.32
CA TYR A 55 16.07 -10.55 -8.84
C TYR A 55 16.07 -10.54 -10.38
N ASN A 56 17.24 -10.71 -11.01
CA ASN A 56 17.33 -10.71 -12.47
C ASN A 56 16.51 -11.84 -13.12
N LEU A 57 16.52 -13.04 -12.53
CA LEU A 57 15.71 -14.16 -13.02
C LEU A 57 14.21 -13.85 -12.90
N GLN A 58 13.79 -13.25 -11.79
CA GLN A 58 12.40 -12.86 -11.61
C GLN A 58 11.97 -11.85 -12.68
N ASP A 59 12.76 -10.81 -12.92
CA ASP A 59 12.50 -9.81 -13.95
C ASP A 59 12.44 -10.44 -15.35
N GLU A 60 13.33 -11.39 -15.68
CA GLU A 60 13.30 -12.10 -16.95
C GLU A 60 12.07 -12.99 -17.09
N TYR A 61 11.64 -13.68 -16.02
CA TYR A 61 10.42 -14.49 -16.04
C TYR A 61 9.18 -13.62 -16.27
N GLU A 62 9.06 -12.49 -15.58
CA GLU A 62 7.96 -11.54 -15.73
C GLU A 62 7.90 -10.99 -17.17
N ASN A 63 9.06 -10.61 -17.75
CA ASN A 63 9.14 -10.15 -19.13
C ASN A 63 8.75 -11.24 -20.15
N ILE A 64 9.20 -12.48 -19.96
CA ILE A 64 8.81 -13.60 -20.84
C ILE A 64 7.31 -13.86 -20.76
N GLU A 65 6.75 -13.85 -19.55
CA GLU A 65 5.30 -14.01 -19.36
C GLU A 65 4.52 -12.90 -20.08
N GLU A 66 4.96 -11.65 -19.96
CA GLU A 66 4.35 -10.51 -20.63
C GLU A 66 4.40 -10.65 -22.16
N LEU A 67 5.55 -11.05 -22.71
CA LEU A 67 5.70 -11.28 -24.15
C LEU A 67 4.81 -12.43 -24.63
N LEU A 68 4.70 -13.51 -23.87
CA LEU A 68 3.80 -14.62 -24.19
C LEU A 68 2.34 -14.19 -24.18
N LYS A 69 1.91 -13.40 -23.19
CA LYS A 69 0.56 -12.81 -23.16
C LYS A 69 0.30 -11.92 -24.39
N LYS A 70 1.26 -11.05 -24.74
CA LYS A 70 1.16 -10.17 -25.93
C LYS A 70 1.09 -10.95 -27.24
N GLU A 71 1.87 -12.01 -27.40
CA GLU A 71 1.84 -12.85 -28.61
C GLU A 71 0.54 -13.64 -28.74
N GLN A 72 0.04 -14.21 -27.63
CA GLN A 72 -1.21 -14.96 -27.61
C GLN A 72 -2.45 -14.09 -27.79
N SER A 73 -2.37 -12.80 -27.43
CA SER A 73 -3.48 -11.87 -27.57
C SER A 73 -3.91 -11.69 -29.04
N ILE A 74 -5.21 -11.64 -29.28
CA ILE A 74 -5.82 -11.28 -30.56
C ILE A 74 -5.84 -9.76 -30.79
N PHE A 75 -5.41 -8.98 -29.78
CA PHE A 75 -5.32 -7.53 -29.82
C PHE A 75 -3.87 -7.07 -29.79
N SER A 76 -3.55 -5.99 -30.52
CA SER A 76 -2.24 -5.32 -30.43
C SER A 76 -2.17 -4.39 -29.22
N GLN A 77 -3.33 -3.91 -28.77
CA GLN A 77 -3.51 -3.07 -27.59
C GLN A 77 -4.90 -3.34 -27.01
N ALA A 78 -5.01 -3.45 -25.70
CA ALA A 78 -6.27 -3.47 -24.97
C ALA A 78 -6.09 -2.73 -23.64
N SER A 79 -7.08 -1.92 -23.25
CA SER A 79 -7.09 -1.20 -21.98
C SER A 79 -8.49 -1.13 -21.40
N VAL A 80 -8.55 -1.00 -20.07
CA VAL A 80 -9.77 -0.79 -19.29
C VAL A 80 -9.50 0.35 -18.34
N GLU A 81 -10.30 1.41 -18.44
CA GLU A 81 -10.26 2.54 -17.51
C GLU A 81 -11.60 2.61 -16.77
N LEU A 82 -11.55 2.91 -15.48
CA LEU A 82 -12.73 3.06 -14.65
C LEU A 82 -12.90 4.52 -14.22
N LYS A 83 -14.12 5.02 -14.30
CA LYS A 83 -14.52 6.27 -13.67
C LYS A 83 -15.89 6.10 -13.02
N ILE A 84 -16.16 6.93 -12.03
CA ILE A 84 -17.48 6.99 -11.43
C ILE A 84 -18.33 7.98 -12.21
N GLN A 85 -19.53 7.55 -12.58
CA GLN A 85 -20.52 8.39 -13.24
C GLN A 85 -21.92 7.99 -12.78
N ASP A 86 -22.70 8.95 -12.25
CA ASP A 86 -24.12 8.77 -11.90
C ASP A 86 -24.40 7.51 -11.03
N ASP A 87 -23.59 7.28 -9.98
CA ASP A 87 -23.65 6.08 -9.10
C ASP A 87 -23.38 4.74 -9.76
N GLN A 88 -22.75 4.77 -10.92
CA GLN A 88 -22.31 3.61 -11.65
C GLN A 88 -20.83 3.73 -11.97
N ILE A 89 -20.23 2.59 -12.29
CA ILE A 89 -18.86 2.52 -12.81
C ILE A 89 -18.95 2.65 -14.32
N ALA A 90 -18.50 3.78 -14.85
CA ALA A 90 -18.25 3.96 -16.27
C ALA A 90 -16.94 3.24 -16.63
N VAL A 91 -17.09 2.11 -17.33
CA VAL A 91 -15.98 1.28 -17.77
C VAL A 91 -15.69 1.61 -19.23
N THR A 92 -14.58 2.32 -19.47
CA THR A 92 -14.09 2.61 -20.82
C THR A 92 -13.16 1.48 -21.24
N MET A 93 -13.61 0.69 -22.22
CA MET A 93 -12.84 -0.40 -22.79
C MET A 93 -12.37 -0.01 -24.19
N GLN A 94 -11.06 -0.07 -24.43
CA GLN A 94 -10.47 0.15 -25.75
C GLN A 94 -9.67 -1.07 -26.20
N ALA A 95 -9.80 -1.48 -27.46
CA ALA A 95 -8.92 -2.50 -28.01
C ALA A 95 -8.70 -2.39 -29.52
N VAL A 96 -7.48 -2.70 -29.98
CA VAL A 96 -7.12 -2.71 -31.39
C VAL A 96 -6.89 -4.15 -31.83
N PRO A 97 -7.79 -4.77 -32.62
CA PRO A 97 -7.59 -6.13 -33.11
C PRO A 97 -6.36 -6.23 -34.03
N LYS A 98 -5.58 -7.30 -33.90
CA LYS A 98 -4.50 -7.60 -34.86
C LYS A 98 -5.06 -7.92 -36.25
N GLU A 99 -6.22 -8.56 -36.29
CA GLU A 99 -6.92 -8.95 -37.51
C GLU A 99 -8.43 -8.75 -37.34
N ILE A 100 -9.00 -7.83 -38.11
CA ILE A 100 -10.45 -7.63 -38.21
C ILE A 100 -10.84 -7.32 -39.66
N THR A 101 -11.96 -7.89 -40.08
CA THR A 101 -12.56 -7.69 -41.41
C THR A 101 -13.75 -6.75 -41.32
N ASN A 102 -14.12 -6.10 -42.43
CA ASN A 102 -15.28 -5.18 -42.48
C ASN A 102 -16.63 -5.85 -42.16
N THR A 103 -16.69 -7.18 -42.10
CA THR A 103 -17.87 -7.97 -41.75
C THR A 103 -17.91 -8.40 -40.29
N GLU A 104 -16.84 -8.12 -39.54
CA GLU A 104 -16.75 -8.43 -38.11
C GLU A 104 -17.12 -7.21 -37.27
N LYS A 105 -17.74 -7.50 -36.12
CA LYS A 105 -18.07 -6.50 -35.10
C LYS A 105 -17.24 -6.78 -33.86
N LEU A 106 -16.61 -5.74 -33.32
CA LEU A 106 -15.96 -5.79 -32.02
C LEU A 106 -16.94 -5.32 -30.94
N ILE A 107 -17.12 -6.14 -29.92
CA ILE A 107 -18.05 -5.92 -28.81
C ILE A 107 -17.24 -5.97 -27.52
N ALA A 108 -17.34 -4.92 -26.71
CA ALA A 108 -16.90 -4.91 -25.34
C ALA A 108 -17.96 -5.60 -24.46
N ARG A 109 -17.54 -6.50 -23.59
CA ARG A 109 -18.42 -7.21 -22.66
C ARG A 109 -17.82 -7.20 -21.26
N ILE A 110 -18.66 -6.96 -20.26
CA ILE A 110 -18.28 -7.00 -18.85
C ILE A 110 -19.23 -7.95 -18.13
N ALA A 111 -18.68 -8.92 -17.41
CA ALA A 111 -19.45 -9.70 -16.44
C ALA A 111 -19.19 -9.16 -15.03
N ALA A 112 -20.26 -8.84 -14.30
CA ALA A 112 -20.24 -8.25 -12.97
C ALA A 112 -21.46 -8.74 -12.18
N ASP A 113 -21.24 -9.28 -10.97
CA ASP A 113 -22.29 -9.81 -10.08
C ASP A 113 -23.41 -10.64 -10.76
N GLY A 114 -23.02 -11.56 -11.65
CA GLY A 114 -23.97 -12.41 -12.39
C GLY A 114 -24.72 -11.71 -13.54
N GLN A 115 -24.55 -10.40 -13.71
CA GLN A 115 -25.01 -9.64 -14.86
C GLN A 115 -23.94 -9.57 -15.96
N VAL A 116 -24.40 -9.39 -17.20
CA VAL A 116 -23.53 -9.23 -18.38
C VAL A 116 -23.95 -7.98 -19.12
N TYR A 117 -23.00 -7.07 -19.29
CA TYR A 117 -23.16 -5.81 -20.02
C TYR A 117 -22.40 -5.92 -21.34
N GLU A 118 -22.98 -5.43 -22.43
CA GLU A 118 -22.39 -5.50 -23.76
C GLU A 118 -22.59 -4.21 -24.53
N GLN A 119 -21.56 -3.78 -25.25
CA GLN A 119 -21.64 -2.65 -26.17
C GLN A 119 -20.72 -2.83 -27.37
N GLU A 120 -21.23 -2.54 -28.56
CA GLU A 120 -20.41 -2.48 -29.77
C GLU A 120 -19.45 -1.28 -29.67
N VAL A 121 -18.18 -1.49 -30.00
CA VAL A 121 -17.19 -0.41 -29.96
C VAL A 121 -17.50 0.64 -31.03
N ASN A 122 -17.11 1.87 -30.76
CA ASN A 122 -17.23 2.99 -31.69
C ASN A 122 -16.12 2.94 -32.76
N ALA A 123 -16.07 3.96 -33.62
CA ALA A 123 -15.08 4.06 -34.70
C ALA A 123 -13.62 4.18 -34.22
N ASN A 124 -13.40 4.52 -32.95
CA ASN A 124 -12.08 4.60 -32.32
C ASN A 124 -11.72 3.30 -31.56
N ASN A 125 -12.50 2.23 -31.77
CA ASN A 125 -12.45 0.96 -31.06
C ASN A 125 -12.61 1.06 -29.53
N GLU A 126 -13.44 2.00 -29.10
CA GLU A 126 -13.73 2.25 -27.69
C GLU A 126 -15.21 2.00 -27.38
N ALA A 127 -15.51 1.46 -26.21
CA ALA A 127 -16.86 1.35 -25.68
C ALA A 127 -16.87 1.84 -24.23
N VAL A 128 -17.92 2.57 -23.85
CA VAL A 128 -18.14 3.03 -22.46
C VAL A 128 -19.39 2.36 -21.95
N ILE A 129 -19.25 1.46 -20.98
CA ILE A 129 -20.33 0.66 -20.40
C ILE A 129 -20.56 1.13 -18.96
N LEU A 130 -21.78 1.52 -18.62
CA LEU A 130 -22.17 1.79 -17.24
C LEU A 130 -22.53 0.47 -16.55
N VAL A 131 -21.83 0.18 -15.45
CA VAL A 131 -21.98 -1.04 -14.66
C VAL A 131 -22.36 -0.66 -13.24
N ASP A 132 -23.19 -1.47 -12.60
CA ASP A 132 -23.54 -1.27 -11.21
C ASP A 132 -22.28 -1.32 -10.32
N MET A 133 -22.35 -0.67 -9.17
CA MET A 133 -21.26 -0.63 -8.21
C MET A 133 -20.98 -2.04 -7.69
N VAL A 134 -19.85 -2.61 -8.13
CA VAL A 134 -19.44 -3.97 -7.77
C VAL A 134 -17.96 -3.99 -7.44
N SER A 135 -17.53 -5.00 -6.68
CA SER A 135 -16.13 -5.17 -6.29
C SER A 135 -15.22 -5.69 -7.42
N ILE A 136 -15.76 -6.48 -8.33
CA ILE A 136 -14.98 -7.18 -9.36
C ILE A 136 -15.68 -7.10 -10.71
N LEU A 137 -14.94 -6.61 -11.70
CA LEU A 137 -15.34 -6.60 -13.11
C LEU A 137 -14.53 -7.66 -13.86
N LYS A 138 -15.19 -8.43 -14.73
CA LYS A 138 -14.54 -9.39 -15.63
C LYS A 138 -14.69 -8.93 -17.07
N PRO A 139 -13.80 -8.03 -17.55
CA PRO A 139 -13.86 -7.51 -18.90
C PRO A 139 -13.41 -8.54 -19.94
N MET A 140 -14.05 -8.52 -21.11
CA MET A 140 -13.64 -9.28 -22.27
C MET A 140 -14.04 -8.58 -23.57
N PHE A 141 -13.30 -8.85 -24.63
CA PHE A 141 -13.67 -8.42 -25.98
C PHE A 141 -14.12 -9.60 -26.82
N VAL A 142 -15.15 -9.38 -27.63
CA VAL A 142 -15.75 -10.38 -28.51
C VAL A 142 -15.75 -9.85 -29.94
N ILE A 143 -15.10 -10.58 -30.84
CA ILE A 143 -15.16 -10.35 -32.29
C ILE A 143 -16.17 -11.32 -32.88
N LYS A 144 -17.29 -10.79 -33.38
CA LYS A 144 -18.41 -11.58 -33.92
C LYS A 144 -18.52 -11.42 -35.43
N SER A 145 -18.67 -12.53 -36.14
CA SER A 145 -18.99 -12.59 -37.56
C SER A 145 -20.11 -13.61 -37.82
N GLU A 146 -20.58 -13.69 -39.07
CA GLU A 146 -21.46 -14.79 -39.51
C GLU A 146 -20.80 -16.16 -39.46
N ARG A 147 -19.46 -16.22 -39.51
CA ARG A 147 -18.68 -17.47 -39.57
C ARG A 147 -18.26 -18.00 -38.20
N GLY A 148 -18.42 -17.20 -37.14
CA GLY A 148 -18.05 -17.58 -35.79
C GLY A 148 -17.75 -16.41 -34.87
N VAL A 149 -17.30 -16.77 -33.67
CA VAL A 149 -16.99 -15.85 -32.57
C VAL A 149 -15.56 -16.12 -32.11
N ARG A 150 -14.78 -15.05 -31.97
CA ARG A 150 -13.49 -15.04 -31.25
C ARG A 150 -13.65 -14.16 -30.02
N GLN A 151 -13.03 -14.51 -28.92
CA GLN A 151 -13.12 -13.74 -27.68
C GLN A 151 -11.82 -13.84 -26.90
N GLU A 152 -11.50 -12.78 -26.16
CA GLU A 152 -10.39 -12.73 -25.23
C GLU A 152 -10.87 -12.12 -23.92
N ALA A 153 -10.66 -12.84 -22.83
CA ALA A 153 -10.85 -12.29 -21.49
C ALA A 153 -9.62 -11.47 -21.13
N LEU A 154 -9.84 -10.28 -20.59
CA LEU A 154 -8.80 -9.48 -19.98
C LEU A 154 -8.64 -9.88 -18.51
N GLU A 155 -7.58 -9.38 -17.86
CA GLU A 155 -7.40 -9.58 -16.43
C GLU A 155 -8.60 -9.00 -15.66
N PRO A 156 -9.10 -9.68 -14.60
CA PRO A 156 -10.14 -9.14 -13.74
C PRO A 156 -9.71 -7.81 -13.14
N VAL A 157 -10.66 -6.88 -13.04
CA VAL A 157 -10.43 -5.55 -12.49
C VAL A 157 -11.12 -5.45 -11.13
N TYR A 158 -10.34 -5.24 -10.09
CA TYR A 158 -10.84 -4.98 -8.74
C TYR A 158 -11.09 -3.48 -8.60
N THR A 159 -12.35 -3.11 -8.41
CA THR A 159 -12.78 -1.70 -8.45
C THR A 159 -12.24 -0.91 -7.27
N ASN A 160 -12.06 -1.56 -6.11
CA ASN A 160 -11.40 -0.96 -4.93
C ASN A 160 -9.97 -0.52 -5.23
N ASP A 161 -9.21 -1.30 -5.99
CA ASP A 161 -7.78 -1.01 -6.24
C ASP A 161 -7.61 0.24 -7.12
N ILE A 162 -8.61 0.51 -7.98
CA ILE A 162 -8.60 1.65 -8.92
C ILE A 162 -9.32 2.87 -8.33
N LEU A 163 -10.41 2.66 -7.60
CA LEU A 163 -11.24 3.73 -7.08
C LEU A 163 -10.79 4.21 -5.68
N GLN A 164 -9.66 3.73 -5.18
CA GLN A 164 -9.07 4.22 -3.93
C GLN A 164 -8.24 5.49 -4.13
N CYS A 165 -8.11 6.30 -3.08
CA CYS A 165 -7.16 7.41 -3.07
C CYS A 165 -6.46 7.55 -1.72
N THR A 166 -5.18 7.95 -1.77
CA THR A 166 -4.39 8.21 -0.56
C THR A 166 -4.82 9.51 0.10
N VAL A 167 -4.92 9.49 1.42
CA VAL A 167 -5.14 10.67 2.26
C VAL A 167 -4.01 10.81 3.28
N LEU A 168 -3.50 12.03 3.42
CA LEU A 168 -2.47 12.41 4.39
C LEU A 168 -3.13 13.22 5.49
N SER A 169 -2.80 12.89 6.73
CA SER A 169 -3.37 13.54 7.90
C SER A 169 -2.30 14.20 8.77
N GLU A 170 -2.66 15.36 9.33
CA GLU A 170 -1.77 16.15 10.17
C GLU A 170 -2.56 16.86 11.27
N TRP A 171 -2.04 16.82 12.49
CA TRP A 171 -2.56 17.62 13.59
C TRP A 171 -2.09 19.08 13.44
N ASP A 172 -3.06 19.99 13.40
CA ASP A 172 -2.87 21.43 13.35
C ASP A 172 -3.12 22.04 14.74
N TYR A 173 -2.05 22.57 15.32
CA TYR A 173 -2.02 23.14 16.67
C TYR A 173 -2.38 24.64 16.72
N GLY A 174 -2.72 25.25 15.57
CA GLY A 174 -2.97 26.68 15.46
C GLY A 174 -1.71 27.55 15.63
N GLU A 175 -1.83 28.84 15.33
CA GLU A 175 -0.77 29.82 15.61
C GLU A 175 -0.70 30.10 17.13
N GLU A 176 0.43 29.74 17.73
CA GLU A 176 0.87 30.05 19.10
C GLU A 176 0.19 29.31 20.29
N SER A 177 0.84 28.22 20.71
CA SER A 177 1.20 27.95 22.12
C SER A 177 0.14 27.45 23.11
N SER A 178 -1.06 27.04 22.69
CA SER A 178 -1.97 26.31 23.60
C SER A 178 -2.81 25.25 22.89
N PRO A 179 -2.36 23.97 22.86
CA PRO A 179 -3.09 22.85 22.25
C PRO A 179 -4.47 22.53 22.87
N LYS A 180 -4.95 23.34 23.81
CA LYS A 180 -6.26 23.17 24.47
C LYS A 180 -7.36 24.08 23.93
N GLU A 181 -7.02 25.14 23.18
CA GLU A 181 -8.00 26.09 22.64
C GLU A 181 -8.48 25.69 21.25
N TYR A 182 -7.58 25.22 20.39
CA TYR A 182 -7.87 24.65 19.08
C TYR A 182 -7.00 23.41 18.87
N MET A 183 -7.60 22.35 18.34
CA MET A 183 -6.86 21.21 17.81
C MET A 183 -7.51 20.74 16.53
N GLY A 184 -7.01 21.26 15.41
CA GLY A 184 -7.44 20.84 14.10
C GLY A 184 -6.84 19.48 13.76
N LEU A 185 -7.64 18.58 13.18
CA LEU A 185 -7.11 17.51 12.35
C LEU A 185 -7.36 17.89 10.91
N LYS A 186 -6.29 17.91 10.12
CA LYS A 186 -6.32 18.18 8.69
C LYS A 186 -6.17 16.89 7.91
N ILE A 187 -6.96 16.73 6.86
CA ILE A 187 -6.80 15.72 5.81
C ILE A 187 -6.51 16.43 4.50
N GLN A 188 -5.46 15.99 3.82
CA GLN A 188 -5.11 16.38 2.48
C GLN A 188 -5.15 15.14 1.58
N PHE A 189 -5.82 15.25 0.44
CA PHE A 189 -5.80 14.18 -0.56
C PHE A 189 -4.47 14.19 -1.32
N GLY A 190 -3.90 13.00 -1.52
CA GLY A 190 -2.74 12.80 -2.38
C GLY A 190 -3.12 13.02 -3.85
N GLU A 191 -2.29 13.74 -4.60
CA GLU A 191 -2.35 13.74 -6.06
C GLU A 191 -1.72 12.43 -6.54
N ASN A 192 -2.53 11.39 -6.79
CA ASN A 192 -2.07 10.24 -7.56
C ASN A 192 -1.82 10.67 -9.02
N GLU A 193 -0.95 9.99 -9.76
CA GLU A 193 -0.72 10.27 -11.20
C GLU A 193 -2.02 10.21 -12.04
N GLU A 194 -3.01 9.45 -11.57
CA GLU A 194 -4.32 9.26 -12.22
C GLU A 194 -5.41 10.24 -11.72
N GLY A 195 -5.10 11.11 -10.76
CA GLY A 195 -6.05 12.04 -10.14
C GLY A 195 -6.97 11.41 -9.08
N LEU A 196 -7.97 12.16 -8.63
CA LEU A 196 -8.97 11.66 -7.68
C LEU A 196 -10.00 10.77 -8.39
N PRO A 197 -10.50 9.70 -7.75
CA PRO A 197 -11.51 8.82 -8.33
C PRO A 197 -12.89 9.48 -8.49
N PHE A 198 -13.06 10.69 -7.95
CA PHE A 198 -14.27 11.50 -8.03
C PHE A 198 -13.93 12.97 -8.30
N ASP A 199 -14.88 13.69 -8.90
CA ASP A 199 -14.79 15.16 -9.03
C ASP A 199 -14.97 15.80 -7.64
N GLU A 200 -14.12 16.75 -7.28
CA GLU A 200 -14.26 17.55 -6.07
C GLU A 200 -15.65 18.20 -5.96
N LYS A 201 -16.23 18.65 -7.08
CA LYS A 201 -17.57 19.25 -7.10
C LYS A 201 -18.68 18.24 -6.84
N SER A 202 -18.38 16.95 -6.95
CA SER A 202 -19.31 15.87 -6.64
C SER A 202 -19.37 15.56 -5.14
N ILE A 203 -18.47 16.11 -4.31
CA ILE A 203 -18.50 15.86 -2.87
C ILE A 203 -19.72 16.56 -2.24
N GLU A 204 -20.52 15.78 -1.50
CA GLU A 204 -21.68 16.26 -0.74
C GLU A 204 -21.28 16.60 0.69
N SER A 205 -20.57 15.69 1.35
CA SER A 205 -20.14 15.86 2.73
C SER A 205 -18.85 15.09 3.02
N ALA A 206 -18.10 15.57 4.01
CA ALA A 206 -16.96 14.88 4.57
C ALA A 206 -17.05 14.93 6.09
N GLU A 207 -16.68 13.83 6.74
CA GLU A 207 -16.77 13.69 8.19
C GLU A 207 -15.59 12.88 8.70
N PHE A 208 -15.20 13.16 9.93
CA PHE A 208 -14.35 12.27 10.71
C PHE A 208 -15.23 11.37 11.56
N ILE A 209 -14.85 10.10 11.68
CA ILE A 209 -15.49 9.14 12.56
C ILE A 209 -14.56 8.90 13.74
N LEU A 210 -15.02 9.29 14.93
CA LEU A 210 -14.31 9.10 16.18
C LEU A 210 -14.79 7.83 16.88
N LYS A 211 -13.88 6.90 17.18
CA LYS A 211 -14.15 5.69 17.97
C LYS A 211 -13.30 5.66 19.22
N GLU A 212 -13.90 5.21 20.32
CA GLU A 212 -13.21 4.93 21.58
C GLU A 212 -12.72 3.48 21.53
N ASN A 213 -11.42 3.23 21.62
CA ASN A 213 -10.85 1.88 21.49
C ASN A 213 -10.97 1.05 22.80
N GLY A 214 -11.76 1.48 23.80
CA GLY A 214 -11.96 0.73 25.05
C GLY A 214 -10.72 0.53 25.94
N TYR A 215 -9.52 0.86 25.44
CA TYR A 215 -8.26 0.87 26.17
C TYR A 215 -8.09 2.21 26.89
N ILE A 216 -7.75 2.14 28.17
CA ILE A 216 -7.29 3.29 28.96
C ILE A 216 -5.77 3.21 28.98
N GLU A 217 -5.10 4.22 28.41
CA GLU A 217 -3.65 4.31 28.51
C GLU A 217 -3.28 4.76 29.94
N GLU A 218 -2.85 3.81 30.79
CA GLU A 218 -2.23 4.14 32.07
C GLU A 218 -0.84 4.75 31.82
N GLY A 219 -0.65 5.96 32.36
CA GLY A 219 0.49 6.81 32.08
C GLY A 219 1.86 6.18 32.30
N ASN A 220 2.83 6.72 31.55
CA ASN A 220 4.23 6.31 31.45
C ASN A 220 4.50 5.05 30.63
N SER A 221 4.28 5.15 29.32
CA SER A 221 5.18 4.47 28.39
C SER A 221 5.47 5.37 27.18
N ASN A 222 6.75 5.68 26.97
CA ASN A 222 7.25 6.31 25.74
C ASN A 222 7.26 5.26 24.62
N TYR A 223 6.10 4.70 24.29
CA TYR A 223 5.92 3.96 23.05
C TYR A 223 5.25 4.91 22.07
N SER A 224 6.09 5.57 21.26
CA SER A 224 5.66 6.09 19.97
C SER A 224 5.19 4.88 19.16
N TYR A 225 3.90 4.57 19.23
CA TYR A 225 3.23 3.89 18.12
C TYR A 225 3.20 4.92 16.99
N GLY A 226 4.34 5.06 16.30
CA GLY A 226 4.32 5.54 14.94
C GLY A 226 3.31 4.67 14.22
N ALA A 227 2.38 5.30 13.50
CA ALA A 227 1.48 4.64 12.57
C ALA A 227 2.29 3.53 11.90
N SER A 228 1.98 2.28 12.25
CA SER A 228 2.79 1.16 11.83
C SER A 228 2.77 1.17 10.32
N GLN A 229 3.92 1.47 9.71
CA GLN A 229 4.19 1.14 8.32
C GLN A 229 4.17 -0.38 8.22
N ALA A 230 2.96 -0.92 8.11
CA ALA A 230 2.73 -2.22 7.53
C ALA A 230 2.21 -1.92 6.12
N SER A 231 3.14 -1.74 5.18
CA SER A 231 2.86 -2.03 3.77
C SER A 231 2.62 -3.54 3.70
N ALA A 232 1.43 -3.97 4.09
CA ALA A 232 0.96 -5.29 3.77
C ALA A 232 0.49 -5.23 2.32
N VAL A 233 1.37 -5.63 1.41
CA VAL A 233 0.95 -6.14 0.10
C VAL A 233 0.12 -7.37 0.42
N ALA A 234 -1.20 -7.18 0.55
CA ALA A 234 -2.13 -8.24 0.86
C ALA A 234 -2.30 -9.11 -0.39
N ASN A 235 -1.77 -10.34 -0.33
CA ASN A 235 -2.21 -11.40 -1.22
C ASN A 235 -3.73 -11.53 -1.10
N SER A 236 -4.43 -11.23 -2.19
CA SER A 236 -5.87 -11.08 -2.28
C SER A 236 -6.60 -12.41 -2.04
N THR A 237 -7.09 -12.60 -0.81
CA THR A 237 -8.28 -13.41 -0.56
C THR A 237 -9.36 -12.43 -0.13
N TYR A 238 -10.21 -12.04 -1.09
CA TYR A 238 -11.23 -11.01 -0.91
C TYR A 238 -12.29 -11.50 0.08
N ILE A 239 -12.34 -10.89 1.26
CA ILE A 239 -13.42 -11.01 2.22
C ILE A 239 -14.35 -9.82 1.96
N GLU A 240 -15.66 -10.07 1.86
CA GLU A 240 -16.66 -8.99 1.86
C GLU A 240 -16.54 -8.25 3.19
N GLU A 241 -15.97 -7.04 3.17
CA GLU A 241 -15.64 -6.32 4.40
C GLU A 241 -16.87 -5.58 4.93
N ASP A 242 -17.35 -6.00 6.10
CA ASP A 242 -18.43 -5.33 6.80
C ASP A 242 -17.89 -4.12 7.58
N TYR A 243 -18.08 -2.92 7.02
CA TYR A 243 -17.68 -1.65 7.66
C TYR A 243 -18.74 -1.12 8.65
N SER A 244 -19.82 -1.86 8.91
CA SER A 244 -20.95 -1.40 9.74
C SER A 244 -20.54 -0.99 11.15
N GLU A 245 -19.57 -1.68 11.75
CA GLU A 245 -19.07 -1.30 13.09
C GLU A 245 -18.25 -0.02 13.06
N LEU A 246 -17.52 0.26 11.97
CA LEU A 246 -16.71 1.46 11.84
C LEU A 246 -17.63 2.68 11.67
N LEU A 247 -18.68 2.54 10.88
CA LEU A 247 -19.71 3.57 10.65
C LEU A 247 -20.59 3.90 11.87
N GLN A 248 -20.48 3.16 12.98
CA GLN A 248 -21.22 3.44 14.22
C GLN A 248 -20.51 4.44 15.16
N GLY A 249 -19.31 4.90 14.82
CA GLY A 249 -18.57 5.90 15.61
C GLY A 249 -19.27 7.26 15.67
N LYS A 250 -18.72 8.19 16.47
CA LYS A 250 -19.24 9.57 16.53
C LYS A 250 -18.77 10.35 15.30
N HIS A 251 -19.71 10.85 14.52
CA HIS A 251 -19.44 11.66 13.33
C HIS A 251 -19.15 13.12 13.72
N ILE A 252 -18.04 13.64 13.21
CA ILE A 252 -17.58 15.02 13.39
C ILE A 252 -17.50 15.64 12.00
N PRO A 253 -18.31 16.67 11.69
CA PRO A 253 -18.29 17.31 10.38
C PRO A 253 -16.91 17.86 10.03
N ALA A 254 -16.43 17.54 8.83
CA ALA A 254 -15.20 18.09 8.30
C ALA A 254 -15.52 19.27 7.36
N LEU A 255 -14.82 20.38 7.55
CA LEU A 255 -14.98 21.59 6.76
C LEU A 255 -13.91 21.63 5.69
N LYS A 256 -14.32 21.87 4.44
CA LYS A 256 -13.38 22.10 3.35
C LYS A 256 -12.61 23.39 3.63
N GLN A 257 -11.28 23.31 3.63
CA GLN A 257 -10.43 24.49 3.74
C GLN A 257 -10.38 25.20 2.38
N VAL A 258 -10.80 26.47 2.35
CA VAL A 258 -10.73 27.31 1.15
C VAL A 258 -9.46 28.17 1.25
N GLY A 259 -8.42 27.82 0.49
CA GLY A 259 -7.16 28.56 0.39
C GLY A 259 -7.01 29.29 -0.94
N GLU A 260 -6.05 30.22 -1.03
CA GLU A 260 -5.75 30.97 -2.27
C GLU A 260 -5.07 30.12 -3.37
N ASP A 261 -4.47 28.97 -3.00
CA ASP A 261 -3.90 27.97 -3.92
C ASP A 261 -4.88 26.81 -4.14
N ASP A 262 -5.70 26.93 -5.19
CA ASP A 262 -6.91 26.16 -5.53
C ASP A 262 -6.69 24.69 -5.94
N ASN A 263 -5.50 24.12 -5.72
CA ASN A 263 -5.14 22.80 -6.27
C ASN A 263 -5.23 21.64 -5.27
N ARG A 264 -5.40 21.90 -3.97
CA ARG A 264 -5.39 20.84 -2.95
C ARG A 264 -6.74 20.69 -2.27
N LEU A 265 -7.32 19.49 -2.38
CA LEU A 265 -8.51 19.12 -1.62
C LEU A 265 -8.14 18.87 -0.16
N ILE A 266 -8.56 19.77 0.73
CA ILE A 266 -8.23 19.74 2.15
C ILE A 266 -9.50 19.85 3.00
N TYR A 267 -9.60 19.00 4.02
CA TYR A 267 -10.67 19.04 5.02
C TYR A 267 -10.10 19.14 6.43
N THR A 268 -10.76 19.91 7.29
CA THR A 268 -10.36 20.08 8.69
C THR A 268 -11.52 19.90 9.64
N ALA A 269 -11.26 19.42 10.85
CA ALA A 269 -12.23 19.44 11.95
C ALA A 269 -11.54 19.72 13.28
N ASP A 270 -12.26 20.33 14.21
CA ASP A 270 -11.77 20.65 15.55
C ASP A 270 -12.09 19.51 16.54
N PHE A 271 -11.04 19.00 17.18
CA PHE A 271 -11.10 17.92 18.18
C PHE A 271 -10.83 18.42 19.61
N ALA A 272 -10.71 19.74 19.82
CA ALA A 272 -10.35 20.29 21.12
C ALA A 272 -11.33 19.89 22.24
N GLU A 273 -12.63 19.68 21.94
CA GLU A 273 -13.59 19.23 22.94
C GLU A 273 -13.26 17.85 23.53
N TYR A 274 -12.68 16.95 22.75
CA TYR A 274 -12.33 15.60 23.19
C TYR A 274 -11.00 15.59 23.94
N ILE A 275 -10.03 16.37 23.46
CA ILE A 275 -8.72 16.49 24.10
C ILE A 275 -8.84 17.13 25.48
N ARG A 276 -9.76 18.09 25.66
CA ARG A 276 -10.04 18.74 26.95
C ARG A 276 -10.68 17.82 28.00
N LYS A 277 -11.24 16.66 27.61
CA LYS A 277 -11.84 15.73 28.58
C LYS A 277 -10.80 15.14 29.53
N GLU A 278 -9.56 14.98 29.08
CA GLU A 278 -8.47 14.39 29.85
C GLU A 278 -8.89 13.05 30.50
N ASP A 279 -9.62 12.22 29.74
CA ASP A 279 -10.28 10.99 30.18
C ASP A 279 -9.39 9.73 30.05
N SER A 280 -8.16 9.88 29.55
CA SER A 280 -7.22 8.79 29.27
C SER A 280 -7.75 7.74 28.29
N ILE A 281 -8.82 8.04 27.55
CA ILE A 281 -9.36 7.15 26.53
C ILE A 281 -8.48 7.25 25.29
N TYR A 282 -8.14 6.11 24.70
CA TYR A 282 -7.52 6.05 23.39
C TYR A 282 -8.58 6.18 22.29
N TYR A 283 -8.47 7.23 21.49
CA TYR A 283 -9.37 7.52 20.39
C TYR A 283 -8.72 7.19 19.05
N GLU A 284 -9.50 6.54 18.20
CA GLU A 284 -9.19 6.26 16.80
C GLU A 284 -10.06 7.16 15.92
N VAL A 285 -9.43 7.81 14.94
CA VAL A 285 -10.09 8.71 14.01
C VAL A 285 -9.98 8.13 12.62
N TYR A 286 -11.12 7.96 11.97
CA TYR A 286 -11.25 7.59 10.57
C TYR A 286 -11.84 8.75 9.77
N PHE A 287 -11.74 8.70 8.45
CA PHE A 287 -12.32 9.70 7.58
C PHE A 287 -13.32 9.06 6.63
N THR A 288 -14.44 9.73 6.41
CA THR A 288 -15.47 9.32 5.45
C THR A 288 -15.88 10.50 4.59
N LEU A 289 -16.18 10.19 3.33
CA LEU A 289 -16.64 11.16 2.34
C LEU A 289 -17.85 10.59 1.64
N ARG A 290 -18.85 11.44 1.38
CA ARG A 290 -20.02 11.09 0.58
C ARG A 290 -20.09 11.97 -0.65
N THR A 291 -20.31 11.37 -1.81
CA THR A 291 -20.58 12.09 -3.06
C THR A 291 -22.08 12.39 -3.16
N LYS A 292 -22.45 13.40 -3.96
CA LYS A 292 -23.83 13.80 -4.26
C LYS A 292 -24.64 12.72 -4.97
N SER A 293 -23.95 11.77 -5.57
CA SER A 293 -24.56 10.62 -6.20
C SER A 293 -25.01 9.62 -5.11
N GLY A 294 -24.27 9.54 -4.00
CA GLY A 294 -24.60 8.72 -2.83
C GLY A 294 -23.49 7.74 -2.46
N MET A 295 -22.41 7.72 -3.23
CA MET A 295 -21.25 6.90 -2.96
C MET A 295 -20.58 7.32 -1.65
N GLN A 296 -20.29 6.32 -0.82
CA GLN A 296 -19.58 6.53 0.43
C GLN A 296 -18.17 5.97 0.33
N TYR A 297 -17.24 6.74 0.84
CA TYR A 297 -15.83 6.45 0.93
C TYR A 297 -15.41 6.40 2.39
N ILE A 298 -14.47 5.52 2.73
CA ILE A 298 -14.00 5.37 4.10
C ILE A 298 -12.54 4.97 4.15
N THR A 299 -11.86 5.22 5.27
CA THR A 299 -10.48 4.78 5.52
C THR A 299 -10.49 3.55 6.44
N PRO A 300 -10.82 2.32 5.98
CA PRO A 300 -11.15 1.23 6.90
C PRO A 300 -9.92 0.53 7.48
N TYR A 301 -8.82 0.48 6.71
CA TYR A 301 -7.65 -0.33 7.05
C TYR A 301 -6.76 0.34 8.09
N ASN A 302 -6.61 1.66 8.00
CA ASN A 302 -5.76 2.45 8.89
C ASN A 302 -6.51 3.71 9.34
N THR A 303 -6.43 3.99 10.65
CA THR A 303 -6.89 5.26 11.20
C THR A 303 -6.15 6.41 10.54
N VAL A 304 -6.84 7.50 10.22
CA VAL A 304 -6.15 8.72 9.79
C VAL A 304 -5.39 9.32 10.97
N ALA A 305 -5.95 9.29 12.18
CA ALA A 305 -5.26 9.79 13.35
C ALA A 305 -5.66 9.02 14.60
N THR A 306 -4.81 9.09 15.62
CA THR A 306 -5.10 8.57 16.95
C THR A 306 -4.73 9.60 17.99
N PHE A 307 -5.45 9.66 19.10
CA PHE A 307 -5.03 10.50 20.22
C PHE A 307 -5.53 9.96 21.56
N SER A 308 -4.79 10.29 22.62
CA SER A 308 -5.21 10.15 24.01
C SER A 308 -4.79 11.41 24.77
N SER A 309 -5.60 11.82 25.74
CA SER A 309 -5.33 13.00 26.57
C SER A 309 -5.57 12.67 28.03
N SER A 310 -4.62 13.02 28.88
CA SER A 310 -4.69 12.94 30.32
C SER A 310 -4.19 14.24 30.95
N LYS A 311 -4.39 14.40 32.27
CA LYS A 311 -3.94 15.58 33.01
C LYS A 311 -2.47 15.94 32.82
N ASN A 312 -1.62 14.95 32.57
CA ASN A 312 -0.15 15.12 32.54
C ASN A 312 0.49 14.68 31.22
N SER A 313 -0.28 14.12 30.29
CA SER A 313 0.26 13.58 29.03
C SER A 313 -0.79 13.60 27.94
N SER A 314 -0.36 13.89 26.72
CA SER A 314 -1.15 13.68 25.51
C SER A 314 -0.31 12.88 24.53
N ASN A 315 -0.91 11.86 23.93
CA ASN A 315 -0.32 11.11 22.83
C ASN A 315 -1.12 11.40 21.57
N MET A 316 -0.44 11.70 20.46
CA MET A 316 -1.10 12.06 19.21
C MET A 316 -0.31 11.43 18.06
N GLY A 317 -1.02 10.74 17.18
CA GLY A 317 -0.49 10.13 15.97
C GLY A 317 -1.33 10.57 14.78
N SER A 318 -0.67 10.80 13.64
CA SER A 318 -1.30 11.00 12.35
C SER A 318 -0.41 10.41 11.28
N GLY A 319 -0.94 10.18 10.09
CA GLY A 319 -0.18 9.60 8.99
C GLY A 319 -0.95 9.47 7.70
N GLU A 320 -0.52 8.51 6.90
CA GLU A 320 -1.12 8.17 5.62
C GLU A 320 -2.18 7.08 5.80
N SER A 321 -3.30 7.21 5.12
CA SER A 321 -4.33 6.18 5.00
C SER A 321 -4.88 6.13 3.59
N VAL A 322 -5.64 5.07 3.30
CA VAL A 322 -6.25 4.83 1.99
C VAL A 322 -7.75 4.93 2.13
N LEU A 323 -8.34 5.82 1.34
CA LEU A 323 -9.77 6.01 1.22
C LEU A 323 -10.29 5.07 0.13
N VAL A 324 -11.22 4.18 0.46
CA VAL A 324 -11.81 3.20 -0.46
C VAL A 324 -13.33 3.38 -0.55
N PRO A 325 -13.96 3.06 -1.69
CA PRO A 325 -15.42 3.08 -1.80
C PRO A 325 -16.05 1.94 -0.99
N ILE A 326 -17.28 2.18 -0.52
CA ILE A 326 -18.17 1.18 0.09
C ILE A 326 -19.24 0.82 -0.96
N PHE A 327 -19.45 -0.47 -1.20
CA PHE A 327 -20.44 -1.00 -2.15
C PHE A 327 -21.66 -1.59 -1.44
#